data_AF-A0A918ARD6-F1
#
_entry.id   AF-A0A918ARD6-F1
#
_cell.length_a   1.000
_cell.length_b   1.000
_cell.length_c   1.000
_cell.angle_alpha   90.00
_cell.angle_beta   90.00
_cell.angle_gamma   90.00
#
_symmetry.space_group_name_H-M   'P 1'
#
loop_
_entity.id
_entity.type
_entity.pdbx_description
1 polymer ?
#
loop_
_entity_poly.entity_id
_entity_poly.type
_entity_poly.pdbx_seq_one_letter_code
_entity_poly.pdbx_strand_id
1 'polypeptide(L)'
;MEGMVEWQNRPLDPVYPVVFIDAIHVKIRDGQVANRPIYMAMAVTCEGHRDILGIWAGDGGEGAKYWLHVLTELRNRGVATC
;
A
#
# COMPACT_ATOMS: atom_id res chain seq x y z
N MET A 1 -15.63 3.99 9.78
CA MET A 1 -15.17 3.01 8.78
C MET A 1 -15.19 3.58 7.37
N GLU A 2 -16.21 4.37 7.00
CA GLU A 2 -16.30 5.00 5.67
C GLU A 2 -15.07 5.84 5.29
N GLY A 3 -14.54 6.68 6.17
CA GLY A 3 -13.35 7.50 5.86
C GLY A 3 -12.08 6.70 5.57
N MET A 4 -11.92 5.48 6.11
CA MET A 4 -10.77 4.64 5.79
C MET A 4 -10.89 4.07 4.39
N VAL A 5 -12.09 3.62 4.01
CA VAL A 5 -12.36 3.10 2.67
C VAL A 5 -12.21 4.20 1.63
N GLU A 6 -12.71 5.40 1.92
CA GLU A 6 -12.53 6.58 1.06
C GLU A 6 -11.05 6.92 0.88
N TRP A 7 -10.27 6.99 1.96
CA TRP A 7 -8.83 7.24 1.87
C TRP A 7 -8.08 6.15 1.10
N GLN A 8 -8.41 4.87 1.31
CA GLN A 8 -7.79 3.76 0.58
C GLN A 8 -8.12 3.79 -0.92
N ASN A 9 -9.27 4.33 -1.33
CA ASN A 9 -9.68 4.38 -2.72
C ASN A 9 -9.49 5.78 -3.34
N ARG A 10 -8.90 6.73 -2.62
CA ARG A 10 -8.71 8.09 -3.13
C ARG A 10 -7.87 8.08 -4.41
N PRO A 11 -8.17 8.97 -5.37
CA PRO A 11 -7.32 9.15 -6.54
C PRO A 11 -5.92 9.59 -6.11
N LEU A 12 -4.92 9.08 -6.82
CA LEU A 12 -3.51 9.36 -6.64
C LEU A 12 -2.97 10.19 -7.79
N ASP A 13 -1.86 10.88 -7.55
CA ASP A 13 -1.19 11.64 -8.60
C ASP A 13 -0.62 10.70 -9.67
N PRO A 14 -0.56 11.14 -10.93
CA PRO A 14 -0.06 10.29 -12.01
C PRO A 14 1.43 9.99 -11.90
N VAL A 15 2.22 10.85 -11.25
CA VAL A 15 3.67 10.71 -11.18
C VAL A 15 4.17 10.89 -9.76
N TYR A 16 4.92 9.89 -9.29
CA TYR A 16 5.68 9.94 -8.05
C TYR A 16 7.14 9.63 -8.38
N PRO A 17 8.09 10.57 -8.18
CA PRO A 17 9.50 10.35 -8.53
C PRO A 17 10.14 9.14 -7.85
N VAL A 18 9.72 8.82 -6.63
CA VAL A 18 10.21 7.66 -5.86
C VAL A 18 9.06 7.06 -5.07
N VAL A 19 8.95 5.72 -5.11
CA VAL A 19 8.05 4.93 -4.26
C VAL A 19 8.87 3.90 -3.48
N PHE A 20 8.67 3.88 -2.16
CA PHE A 20 9.18 2.90 -1.23
C PHE A 20 8.07 1.93 -0.88
N ILE A 21 8.37 0.64 -0.94
CA ILE A 21 7.48 -0.43 -0.52
C ILE A 21 8.18 -1.19 0.60
N ASP A 22 7.51 -1.35 1.73
CA ASP A 22 8.07 -2.02 2.91
C ASP A 22 7.02 -2.94 3.56
N ALA A 23 7.49 -3.85 4.40
CA ALA A 23 6.68 -4.82 5.12
C ALA A 23 7.09 -4.86 6.60
N ILE A 24 6.14 -4.54 7.48
CA ILE A 24 6.35 -4.62 8.93
C ILE A 24 5.53 -5.79 9.48
N HIS A 25 6.21 -6.71 10.16
CA HIS A 25 5.56 -7.84 10.81
C HIS A 25 4.99 -7.43 12.17
N VAL A 26 3.67 -7.48 12.30
CA VAL A 26 2.95 -7.09 13.51
C VAL A 26 2.23 -8.30 14.09
N LYS A 27 2.31 -8.47 15.41
CA LYS A 27 1.50 -9.46 16.13
C LYS A 27 0.06 -8.95 16.22
N ILE A 28 -0.83 -9.58 15.47
CA ILE A 28 -2.25 -9.24 15.45
C ILE A 28 -3.01 -10.35 16.18
N ARG A 29 -3.97 -9.96 17.03
CA ARG A 29 -4.85 -10.88 17.76
C ARG A 29 -6.22 -10.91 17.10
N ASP A 30 -6.54 -12.03 16.47
CA ASP A 30 -7.84 -12.30 15.85
C ASP A 30 -8.26 -13.71 16.25
N GLY A 31 -8.71 -13.85 17.51
CA GLY A 31 -8.86 -15.15 18.20
C GLY A 31 -7.52 -15.71 18.71
N GLN A 32 -6.61 -16.03 17.80
CA GLN A 32 -5.23 -16.43 18.11
C GLN A 32 -4.23 -15.32 17.72
N VAL A 33 -3.10 -15.26 18.43
CA VAL A 33 -2.03 -14.30 18.10
C VAL A 33 -1.21 -14.87 16.95
N ALA A 34 -1.22 -14.18 15.82
CA ALA A 34 -0.39 -14.52 14.67
C ALA A 34 0.46 -13.32 14.28
N ASN A 35 1.67 -13.59 13.77
CA ASN A 35 2.49 -12.55 13.18
C ASN A 35 2.03 -12.37 11.73
N ARG A 36 1.51 -11.18 11.38
CA ARG A 36 1.05 -10.87 10.03
C ARG A 36 1.86 -9.70 9.45
N PRO A 37 2.30 -9.77 8.19
CA PRO A 37 2.95 -8.65 7.55
C PRO A 37 1.91 -7.57 7.24
N ILE A 38 2.26 -6.32 7.51
CA ILE A 38 1.57 -5.14 7.03
C ILE A 38 2.46 -4.49 5.98
N TYR A 39 1.97 -4.47 4.75
CA TYR A 39 2.66 -3.86 3.62
C TYR A 39 2.26 -2.39 3.51
N MET A 40 3.22 -1.53 3.22
CA MET A 40 3.00 -0.10 3.05
C MET A 40 3.71 0.39 1.79
N ALA A 41 3.01 1.22 1.02
CA ALA A 41 3.59 1.99 -0.08
C ALA A 41 3.63 3.47 0.33
N MET A 42 4.83 4.02 0.39
CA MET A 42 5.08 5.44 0.68
C MET A 42 5.83 6.05 -0.51
N ALA A 43 5.41 7.22 -0.94
CA ALA A 43 6.03 7.92 -2.06
C ALA A 43 6.42 9.34 -1.68
N VAL A 44 7.23 9.94 -2.55
CA VAL A 44 7.49 11.38 -2.54
C VAL A 44 6.75 11.99 -3.72
N THR A 45 5.96 13.04 -3.49
CA THR A 45 5.27 13.79 -4.55
C THR A 45 6.28 14.62 -5.35
N CYS A 46 5.88 15.13 -6.52
CA CYS A 46 6.72 16.06 -7.29
C CYS A 46 7.06 17.35 -6.54
N GLU A 47 6.27 17.71 -5.52
CA GLU A 47 6.51 18.85 -4.63
C GLU A 47 7.47 18.52 -3.47
N GLY A 48 7.91 17.26 -3.35
CA GLY A 48 8.83 16.82 -2.30
C GLY A 48 8.15 16.42 -0.99
N HIS A 49 6.83 16.27 -0.98
CA HIS A 49 6.08 15.83 0.21
C HIS A 49 5.98 14.32 0.28
N ARG A 50 6.00 13.75 1.49
CA ARG A 50 5.75 12.32 1.68
C ARG A 50 4.26 12.05 1.60
N ASP A 51 3.90 11.02 0.86
CA ASP A 51 2.52 10.55 0.72
C ASP A 51 2.43 9.05 0.98
N ILE A 52 1.41 8.61 1.71
CA ILE A 52 1.14 7.18 1.92
C ILE A 52 0.09 6.79 0.89
N LEU A 53 0.50 5.93 -0.04
CA LEU A 53 -0.33 5.51 -1.15
C LEU A 53 -1.28 4.38 -0.74
N GLY A 54 -0.85 3.49 0.15
CA GLY A 54 -1.71 2.42 0.65
C GLY A 54 -1.05 1.58 1.74
N ILE A 55 -1.91 0.84 2.45
CA ILE A 55 -1.53 -0.09 3.51
C ILE A 55 -2.38 -1.36 3.36
N TRP A 56 -1.75 -2.52 3.36
CA TRP A 56 -2.40 -3.81 3.15
C TRP A 56 -1.98 -4.80 4.23
N ALA A 57 -2.96 -5.48 4.82
CA ALA A 57 -2.69 -6.59 5.73
C ALA A 57 -2.50 -7.88 4.93
N GLY A 58 -1.32 -8.47 5.02
CA GLY A 58 -0.99 -9.74 4.40
C GLY A 58 -1.29 -10.94 5.29
N ASP A 59 -1.33 -12.11 4.64
CA ASP A 59 -1.49 -13.42 5.24
C ASP A 59 -0.17 -14.23 5.29
N GLY A 60 0.96 -13.60 4.91
CA GLY A 60 2.30 -14.18 4.99
C GLY A 60 2.95 -14.52 3.64
N GLY A 61 2.34 -14.15 2.52
CA GLY A 61 2.89 -14.40 1.17
C GLY A 61 3.31 -13.13 0.42
N GLU A 62 4.62 -12.88 0.29
CA GLU A 62 5.22 -11.84 -0.58
C GLU A 62 5.43 -12.32 -2.02
N GLY A 63 4.52 -13.16 -2.53
CA GLY A 63 4.63 -13.72 -3.87
C GLY A 63 4.44 -12.67 -4.96
N ALA A 64 4.97 -12.92 -6.16
CA ALA A 64 4.82 -12.02 -7.32
C ALA A 64 3.36 -11.64 -7.62
N LYS A 65 2.41 -12.57 -7.41
CA LYS A 65 0.97 -12.32 -7.59
C LYS A 65 0.43 -11.28 -6.60
N TYR A 66 0.91 -11.28 -5.36
CA TYR A 66 0.49 -10.32 -4.35
C TYR A 66 1.01 -8.92 -4.70
N TRP A 67 2.30 -8.80 -5.04
CA TRP A 67 2.87 -7.52 -5.45
C TRP A 67 2.25 -6.97 -6.73
N LEU A 68 1.93 -7.85 -7.69
CA LEU A 68 1.18 -7.46 -8.87
C LEU A 68 -0.19 -6.87 -8.50
N HIS A 69 -0.90 -7.45 -7.53
CA HIS A 69 -2.17 -6.91 -7.06
C HIS A 69 -2.01 -5.50 -6.46
N VAL A 70 -1.04 -5.31 -5.55
CA VAL A 70 -0.75 -4.01 -4.93
C VAL A 70 -0.43 -2.95 -5.99
N LEU A 71 0.48 -3.25 -6.92
CA LEU A 71 0.88 -2.32 -7.97
C LEU A 71 -0.27 -2.03 -8.95
N THR A 72 -1.12 -3.01 -9.23
CA THR A 72 -2.31 -2.83 -10.06
C THR A 72 -3.33 -1.90 -9.38
N GLU A 73 -3.51 -2.01 -8.07
CA GLU A 73 -4.38 -1.10 -7.32
C GLU A 73 -3.88 0.35 -7.40
N LEU A 74 -2.57 0.57 -7.18
CA LEU A 74 -1.96 1.90 -7.33
C LEU A 74 -2.18 2.49 -8.73
N ARG A 75 -1.99 1.66 -9.77
CA ARG A 75 -2.27 2.05 -11.17
C ARG A 75 -3.73 2.42 -11.38
N ASN A 76 -4.66 1.61 -10.87
CA ASN A 76 -6.10 1.85 -11.02
C ASN A 76 -6.54 3.13 -10.30
N ARG A 77 -5.80 3.56 -9.28
CA ARG A 77 -6.06 4.80 -8.54
C ARG A 77 -5.43 6.04 -9.18
N GLY A 78 -4.63 5.90 -10.23
CA GLY A 78 -4.15 7.03 -11.03
C GLY A 78 -2.65 7.02 -11.32
N VAL A 79 -1.85 6.21 -10.62
CA VAL A 79 -0.41 6.18 -10.82
C VAL A 79 -0.08 5.68 -12.23
N ALA A 80 0.60 6.50 -13.02
CA ALA A 80 1.01 6.14 -14.37
C ALA A 80 2.24 5.23 -14.32
N THR A 81 2.25 4.23 -15.20
CA THR A 81 3.47 3.49 -15.53
C THR A 81 4.22 4.27 -16.60
N CYS A 82 5.48 4.61 -16.33
CA CYS A 82 6.39 5.13 -17.34
C CYS A 82 6.75 4.09 -18.40
#